data_AF-A0A3G9JIH0-F1
#
_entry.id   AF-A0A3G9JIH0-F1
#
_cell.length_a   1.000
_cell.length_b   1.000
_cell.length_c   1.000
_cell.angle_alpha   90.00
_cell.angle_beta   90.00
_cell.angle_gamma   90.00
#
_symmetry.space_group_name_H-M   'P 1'
#
loop_
_entity.id
_entity.type
_entity.pdbx_description
1 polymer ?
#
loop_
_entity_poly.entity_id
_entity_poly.type
_entity_poly.pdbx_seq_one_letter_code
_entity_poly.pdbx_strand_id
1 'polypeptide(L)'
;MDKRNHLFIIILTIGVFGILNTEMGIVGILPIIADHFHVSISKAGLLVSLFALAVAISGPTMPLLFSGINRKKAMLLVLGVFVLGNIVSIFASNFTILLIARVIPAFLHPVYVTIALTAAAASVSKEEAPKATSKVFMGVTGGLVLGAPVSSFIASTTSIEMAMLFYTIVNAIAFFALFLFVPSMPVKERLSYGSQLSVLKKSITWLSIVAVIFINAAMYGVSSYLAEYLETITHVPGKTISLMLFIFGGASIIGNIVAGKLLIRNALKSVASFPFVLGAVYIILFLMGQFTGPMAFILFVFGIVVALGNNIGQYWIMTAAPEAPEFSNGLFLTSANLGVTAGTSVGGFFISGMGTQYLVLGGFLFLILSLVFILMRNYMSSPTKQLS
;
A
#
# COMPACT_ATOMS: atom_id res chain seq x y z
N MET A 1 2.00 -1.86 -25.41
CA MET A 1 3.15 -1.52 -24.54
C MET A 1 4.47 -1.81 -25.25
N ASP A 2 5.24 -0.78 -25.57
CA ASP A 2 6.60 -0.93 -26.10
C ASP A 2 7.53 -1.58 -25.06
N LYS A 3 8.53 -2.34 -25.52
CA LYS A 3 9.56 -2.96 -24.64
C LYS A 3 10.19 -1.96 -23.68
N ARG A 4 10.39 -0.72 -24.13
CA ARG A 4 10.94 0.39 -23.32
C ARG A 4 10.02 0.78 -22.15
N ASN A 5 8.70 0.82 -22.37
CA ASN A 5 7.74 1.16 -21.32
C ASN A 5 7.61 0.00 -20.31
N HIS A 6 7.81 -1.24 -20.75
CA HIS A 6 7.81 -2.37 -19.84
C HIS A 6 9.00 -2.33 -18.88
N LEU A 7 10.21 -2.12 -19.40
CA LEU A 7 11.41 -1.97 -18.58
C LEU A 7 11.28 -0.80 -17.60
N PHE A 8 10.78 0.35 -18.09
CA PHE A 8 10.52 1.51 -17.27
C PHE A 8 9.62 1.19 -16.07
N ILE A 9 8.45 0.57 -16.30
CA ILE A 9 7.52 0.20 -15.22
C ILE A 9 8.14 -0.82 -14.26
N ILE A 10 8.92 -1.79 -14.76
CA ILE A 10 9.63 -2.76 -13.90
C ILE A 10 10.58 -2.02 -12.95
N ILE A 11 11.35 -1.05 -13.45
CA ILE A 11 12.30 -0.29 -12.62
C ILE A 11 11.57 0.49 -11.52
N LEU A 12 10.46 1.16 -11.84
CA LEU A 12 9.63 1.84 -10.84
C LEU A 12 9.08 0.85 -9.80
N THR A 13 8.65 -0.33 -10.26
CA THR A 13 8.10 -1.39 -9.41
C THR A 13 9.16 -1.95 -8.46
N ILE A 14 10.39 -2.15 -8.92
CA ILE A 14 11.52 -2.62 -8.10
C ILE A 14 11.86 -1.62 -7.00
N GLY A 15 11.82 -0.32 -7.27
CA GLY A 15 12.06 0.68 -6.22
C GLY A 15 10.93 0.76 -5.20
N VAL A 16 9.67 0.63 -5.62
CA VAL A 16 8.55 0.50 -4.67
C VAL A 16 8.73 -0.77 -3.83
N PHE A 17 9.04 -1.90 -4.46
CA PHE A 17 9.34 -3.15 -3.77
C PHE A 17 10.47 -2.98 -2.75
N GLY A 18 11.59 -2.36 -3.12
CA GLY A 18 12.73 -2.19 -2.22
C GLY A 18 12.41 -1.36 -0.98
N ILE A 19 11.66 -0.26 -1.14
CA ILE A 19 11.24 0.58 -0.03
C ILE A 19 10.28 -0.18 0.89
N LEU A 20 9.23 -0.79 0.33
CA LEU A 20 8.22 -1.53 1.12
C LEU A 20 8.79 -2.78 1.78
N ASN A 21 9.75 -3.45 1.12
CA ASN A 21 10.50 -4.58 1.69
C ASN A 21 11.33 -4.13 2.90
N THR A 22 11.92 -2.94 2.87
CA THR A 22 12.65 -2.36 4.03
C THR A 22 11.70 -2.03 5.17
N GLU A 23 10.52 -1.49 4.86
CA GLU A 23 9.48 -1.20 5.85
C GLU A 23 9.02 -2.49 6.53
N MET A 24 8.53 -3.45 5.75
CA MET A 24 7.85 -4.64 6.26
C MET A 24 8.83 -5.71 6.76
N GLY A 25 10.05 -5.74 6.22
CA GLY A 25 11.09 -6.66 6.64
C GLY A 25 11.49 -6.50 8.11
N ILE A 26 11.55 -5.28 8.64
CA ILE A 26 11.87 -5.04 10.05
C ILE A 26 10.86 -5.69 10.99
N VAL A 27 9.58 -5.72 10.61
CA VAL A 27 8.53 -6.37 11.42
C VAL A 27 8.88 -7.83 11.67
N GLY A 28 9.40 -8.53 10.66
CA GLY A 28 9.80 -9.94 10.75
C GLY A 28 11.05 -10.23 11.59
N ILE A 29 11.84 -9.20 11.93
CA ILE A 29 13.07 -9.34 12.72
C ILE A 29 13.07 -8.51 14.01
N LEU A 30 11.91 -7.95 14.40
CA LEU A 30 11.76 -7.14 15.62
C LEU A 30 12.30 -7.83 16.89
N PRO A 31 11.99 -9.11 17.17
CA PRO A 31 12.53 -9.79 18.35
C PRO A 31 14.06 -9.87 18.32
N ILE A 32 14.64 -10.21 17.16
CA ILE A 32 16.09 -10.35 16.99
C ILE A 32 16.77 -8.98 17.23
N ILE A 33 16.19 -7.89 16.71
CA ILE A 33 16.67 -6.53 16.96
C ILE A 33 16.60 -6.17 18.45
N ALA A 34 15.50 -6.52 19.12
CA ALA A 34 15.34 -6.26 20.55
C ALA A 34 16.45 -6.93 21.37
N ASP A 35 16.74 -8.20 21.06
CA ASP A 35 17.79 -8.98 21.71
C ASP A 35 19.18 -8.41 21.42
N HIS A 36 19.48 -8.08 20.16
CA HIS A 36 20.80 -7.57 19.74
C HIS A 36 21.14 -6.21 20.36
N PHE A 37 20.18 -5.30 20.47
CA PHE A 37 20.40 -4.00 21.09
C PHE A 37 20.09 -3.96 22.60
N HIS A 38 19.75 -5.12 23.20
CA HIS A 38 19.37 -5.24 24.61
C HIS A 38 18.27 -4.25 25.02
N VAL A 39 17.25 -4.13 24.17
CA VAL A 39 16.07 -3.29 24.43
C VAL A 39 14.81 -4.15 24.54
N SER A 40 13.77 -3.64 25.18
CA SER A 40 12.49 -4.35 25.20
C SER A 40 11.88 -4.43 23.80
N ILE A 41 11.08 -5.47 23.53
CA ILE A 41 10.32 -5.61 22.27
C ILE A 41 9.43 -4.38 22.03
N SER A 42 8.83 -3.83 23.10
CA SER A 42 8.05 -2.58 23.03
C SER A 42 8.89 -1.40 22.52
N LYS A 43 10.13 -1.26 22.98
CA LYS A 43 11.05 -0.22 22.50
C LYS A 43 11.47 -0.48 21.05
N ALA A 44 11.75 -1.74 20.68
CA ALA A 44 12.02 -2.12 19.28
C ALA A 44 10.86 -1.78 18.35
N GLY A 45 9.62 -1.91 18.84
CA GLY A 45 8.40 -1.51 18.12
C GLY A 45 8.37 -0.05 17.66
N LEU A 46 9.16 0.85 18.28
CA LEU A 46 9.33 2.23 17.81
C LEU A 46 9.86 2.31 16.38
N LEU A 47 10.63 1.32 15.91
CA LEU A 47 11.10 1.23 14.52
C LEU A 47 9.95 1.12 13.52
N VAL A 48 8.84 0.51 13.92
CA VAL A 48 7.64 0.38 13.08
C VAL A 48 6.75 1.60 13.28
N SER A 49 6.45 1.96 14.53
CA SER A 49 5.51 3.04 14.85
C SER A 49 5.99 4.42 14.37
N LEU A 50 7.26 4.78 14.58
CA LEU A 50 7.78 6.07 14.12
C LEU A 50 7.96 6.13 12.61
N PHE A 51 8.28 5.00 11.97
CA PHE A 51 8.30 4.92 10.50
C PHE A 51 6.90 5.17 9.95
N ALA A 52 5.89 4.46 10.45
CA ALA A 52 4.50 4.64 10.04
C ALA A 52 4.01 6.08 10.29
N LEU A 53 4.36 6.67 11.43
CA LEU A 53 4.02 8.07 11.74
C LEU A 53 4.67 9.05 10.76
N ALA A 54 5.96 8.88 10.45
CA ALA A 54 6.66 9.70 9.47
C ALA A 54 6.03 9.59 8.08
N VAL A 55 5.65 8.39 7.63
CA VAL A 55 4.92 8.16 6.37
C VAL A 55 3.55 8.83 6.40
N ALA A 56 2.80 8.73 7.51
CA ALA A 56 1.48 9.33 7.64
C ALA A 56 1.52 10.87 7.55
N ILE A 57 2.49 11.51 8.23
CA ILE A 57 2.67 12.97 8.20
C ILE A 57 3.18 13.45 6.84
N SER A 58 4.07 12.68 6.21
CA SER A 58 4.65 13.04 4.90
C SER A 58 3.73 12.77 3.72
N GLY A 59 2.78 11.83 3.83
CA GLY A 59 1.85 11.43 2.78
C GLY A 59 1.18 12.59 2.02
N PRO A 60 0.56 13.57 2.70
CA PRO A 60 -0.09 14.69 2.03
C PRO A 60 0.85 15.86 1.71
N THR A 61 2.02 15.93 2.36
CA THR A 61 2.91 17.12 2.32
C THR A 61 4.09 16.94 1.37
N MET A 62 4.83 15.84 1.49
CA MET A 62 6.07 15.64 0.75
C MET A 62 5.85 15.44 -0.76
N PRO A 63 4.86 14.66 -1.23
CA PRO A 63 4.55 14.60 -2.67
C PRO A 63 4.25 15.96 -3.29
N LEU A 64 3.53 16.82 -2.55
CA LEU A 64 3.25 18.18 -2.98
C LEU A 64 4.54 19.02 -3.05
N LEU A 65 5.37 19.00 -2.01
CA LEU A 65 6.64 19.75 -1.99
C LEU A 65 7.59 19.34 -3.12
N PHE A 66 7.59 18.05 -3.49
CA PHE A 66 8.42 17.51 -4.56
C PHE A 66 7.77 17.61 -5.95
N SER A 67 6.53 18.08 -6.06
CA SER A 67 5.78 18.09 -7.34
C SER A 67 6.45 18.95 -8.44
N GLY A 68 7.24 19.95 -8.04
CA GLY A 68 7.96 20.83 -8.96
C GLY A 68 9.39 20.36 -9.30
N ILE A 69 9.85 19.26 -8.69
CA ILE A 69 11.20 18.73 -8.88
C ILE A 69 11.17 17.70 -10.02
N ASN A 70 12.25 17.63 -10.81
CA ASN A 70 12.40 16.58 -11.82
C ASN A 70 12.17 15.19 -11.18
N ARG A 71 11.21 14.43 -11.73
CA ARG A 71 10.73 13.18 -11.14
C ARG A 71 11.85 12.15 -10.96
N LYS A 72 12.75 12.02 -11.95
CA LYS A 72 13.91 11.11 -11.86
C LYS A 72 14.82 11.53 -10.70
N LYS A 73 15.11 12.82 -10.55
CA LYS A 73 15.98 13.34 -9.48
C LYS A 73 15.37 13.10 -8.10
N ALA A 74 14.07 13.36 -7.94
CA ALA A 74 13.34 13.11 -6.70
C ALA A 74 13.38 11.61 -6.32
N MET A 75 13.10 10.73 -7.28
CA MET A 75 13.13 9.28 -7.05
C MET A 75 14.53 8.74 -6.71
N LEU A 76 15.57 9.24 -7.38
CA LEU A 76 16.96 8.91 -7.04
C LEU A 76 17.35 9.41 -5.65
N LEU A 77 16.93 10.62 -5.27
CA LEU A 77 17.16 11.14 -3.92
C LEU A 77 16.52 10.22 -2.88
N VAL A 78 15.26 9.83 -3.07
CA VAL A 78 14.57 8.93 -2.12
C VAL A 78 15.32 7.60 -1.99
N LEU A 79 15.60 6.93 -3.12
CA LEU A 79 16.32 5.65 -3.10
C LEU A 79 17.72 5.78 -2.49
N GLY A 80 18.44 6.87 -2.79
CA GLY A 80 19.75 7.15 -2.22
C GLY A 80 19.71 7.30 -0.71
N VAL A 81 18.70 8.02 -0.18
CA VAL A 81 18.49 8.17 1.27
C VAL A 81 18.14 6.84 1.92
N PHE A 82 17.34 5.99 1.27
CA PHE A 82 17.07 4.62 1.75
C PHE A 82 18.33 3.74 1.76
N VAL A 83 19.15 3.78 0.70
CA VAL A 83 20.42 3.04 0.65
C VAL A 83 21.35 3.50 1.76
N LEU A 84 21.55 4.81 1.93
CA LEU A 84 22.40 5.36 2.98
C LEU A 84 21.86 5.03 4.38
N GLY A 85 20.55 5.16 4.60
CA GLY A 85 19.91 4.79 5.87
C GLY A 85 20.10 3.31 6.22
N ASN A 86 19.98 2.42 5.23
CA ASN A 86 20.23 0.99 5.44
C ASN A 86 21.72 0.71 5.70
N ILE A 87 22.65 1.40 5.03
CA ILE A 87 24.10 1.30 5.32
C ILE A 87 24.39 1.75 6.75
N VAL A 88 23.83 2.87 7.20
CA VAL A 88 23.98 3.34 8.58
C VAL A 88 23.40 2.30 9.56
N SER A 89 22.30 1.64 9.19
CA SER A 89 21.68 0.59 10.01
C SER A 89 22.55 -0.65 10.17
N ILE A 90 23.40 -0.99 9.18
CA ILE A 90 24.38 -2.09 9.27
C ILE A 90 25.43 -1.79 10.36
N PHE A 91 25.86 -0.54 10.47
CA PHE A 91 26.91 -0.11 11.40
C PHE A 91 26.36 0.56 12.67
N ALA A 92 25.07 0.41 12.95
CA ALA A 92 24.43 1.07 14.08
C ALA A 92 24.97 0.51 15.40
N SER A 93 25.70 1.32 16.17
CA SER A 93 26.27 0.91 17.47
C SER A 93 25.26 0.89 18.61
N ASN A 94 24.07 1.48 18.41
CA ASN A 94 22.98 1.46 19.37
C ASN A 94 21.62 1.64 18.68
N PHE A 95 20.56 1.32 19.43
CA PHE A 95 19.18 1.36 18.95
C PHE A 95 18.74 2.74 18.43
N THR A 96 19.22 3.83 19.04
CA THR A 96 18.83 5.19 18.65
C THR A 96 19.35 5.53 17.24
N ILE A 97 20.58 5.13 16.90
CA ILE A 97 21.14 5.32 15.57
C ILE A 97 20.31 4.55 14.53
N LEU A 98 19.99 3.28 14.81
CA LEU A 98 19.13 2.47 13.95
C LEU A 98 17.75 3.12 13.75
N LEU A 99 17.17 3.65 14.82
CA LEU A 99 15.88 4.32 14.79
C LEU A 99 15.91 5.57 13.89
N ILE A 100 16.91 6.43 14.05
CA ILE A 100 17.08 7.65 13.23
C ILE A 100 17.31 7.28 11.76
N ALA A 101 18.19 6.31 11.50
CA ALA A 101 18.51 5.83 10.16
C ALA A 101 17.29 5.28 9.41
N ARG A 102 16.30 4.80 10.16
CA ARG A 102 15.02 4.29 9.63
C ARG A 102 13.95 5.38 9.48
N VAL A 103 13.84 6.31 10.42
CA VAL A 103 12.79 7.33 10.43
C VAL A 103 13.05 8.43 9.39
N ILE A 104 14.31 8.82 9.15
CA ILE A 104 14.63 9.87 8.18
C ILE A 104 14.16 9.49 6.75
N PRO A 105 14.52 8.31 6.20
CA PRO A 105 14.03 7.90 4.87
C PRO A 105 12.50 7.77 4.79
N ALA A 106 11.83 7.45 5.90
CA ALA A 106 10.38 7.25 5.95
C ALA A 106 9.58 8.48 5.50
N PHE A 107 10.08 9.70 5.75
CA PHE A 107 9.44 10.94 5.26
C PHE A 107 9.44 11.05 3.73
N LEU A 108 10.37 10.38 3.05
CA LEU A 108 10.51 10.43 1.60
C LEU A 108 9.79 9.27 0.90
N HIS A 109 9.35 8.26 1.65
CA HIS A 109 8.66 7.09 1.10
C HIS A 109 7.44 7.48 0.23
N PRO A 110 6.51 8.35 0.68
CA PRO A 110 5.38 8.77 -0.17
C PRO A 110 5.80 9.46 -1.47
N VAL A 111 6.93 10.17 -1.48
CA VAL A 111 7.43 10.86 -2.68
C VAL A 111 7.73 9.85 -3.78
N TYR A 112 8.41 8.75 -3.46
CA TYR A 112 8.73 7.73 -4.47
C TYR A 112 7.48 7.05 -4.99
N VAL A 113 6.59 6.60 -4.10
CA VAL A 113 5.38 5.84 -4.49
C VAL A 113 4.45 6.70 -5.35
N THR A 114 4.21 7.95 -4.97
CA THR A 114 3.34 8.86 -5.73
C THR A 114 3.92 9.19 -7.11
N ILE A 115 5.22 9.47 -7.21
CA ILE A 115 5.88 9.70 -8.49
C ILE A 115 5.90 8.43 -9.34
N ALA A 116 6.15 7.26 -8.76
CA ALA A 116 6.13 5.98 -9.47
C ALA A 116 4.76 5.70 -10.10
N LEU A 117 3.67 5.91 -9.36
CA LEU A 117 2.30 5.76 -9.87
C LEU A 117 2.02 6.76 -11.00
N THR A 118 2.32 8.04 -10.80
CA THR A 118 2.10 9.09 -11.82
C THR A 118 2.93 8.84 -13.07
N ALA A 119 4.21 8.49 -12.91
CA ALA A 119 5.13 8.27 -14.02
C ALA A 119 4.77 7.00 -14.81
N ALA A 120 4.36 5.92 -14.13
CA ALA A 120 3.87 4.72 -14.79
C ALA A 120 2.60 5.01 -15.61
N ALA A 121 1.62 5.71 -15.04
CA ALA A 121 0.41 6.13 -15.75
C ALA A 121 0.71 7.00 -16.97
N ALA A 122 1.65 7.95 -16.85
CA ALA A 122 2.05 8.86 -17.93
C ALA A 122 2.91 8.20 -19.03
N SER A 123 3.44 6.99 -18.79
CA SER A 123 4.28 6.27 -19.75
C SER A 123 3.49 5.47 -20.79
N VAL A 124 2.17 5.41 -20.65
CA VAL A 124 1.26 4.65 -21.52
C VAL A 124 0.09 5.53 -21.96
N SER A 125 -0.78 5.01 -22.84
CA SER A 125 -2.01 5.73 -23.19
C SER A 125 -2.93 5.87 -21.98
N LYS A 126 -3.84 6.86 -22.01
CA LYS A 126 -4.76 7.12 -20.89
C LYS A 126 -5.59 5.89 -20.53
N GLU A 127 -5.95 5.09 -21.52
CA GLU A 127 -6.72 3.86 -21.38
C GLU A 127 -5.88 2.78 -20.68
N GLU A 128 -4.58 2.67 -20.98
CA GLU A 128 -3.68 1.68 -20.36
C GLU A 128 -3.17 2.08 -18.96
N ALA A 129 -3.42 3.32 -18.50
CA ALA A 129 -2.88 3.84 -17.24
C ALA A 129 -3.19 2.96 -16.01
N PRO A 130 -4.42 2.44 -15.79
CA PRO A 130 -4.70 1.55 -14.65
C PRO A 130 -3.88 0.26 -14.66
N LYS A 131 -3.54 -0.25 -15.85
CA LYS A 131 -2.68 -1.44 -15.97
C LYS A 131 -1.23 -1.11 -15.67
N ALA A 132 -0.76 0.08 -16.02
CA ALA A 132 0.59 0.52 -15.64
C ALA A 132 0.70 0.74 -14.12
N THR A 133 -0.25 1.41 -13.48
CA THR A 133 -0.26 1.63 -12.02
C THR A 133 -0.43 0.32 -11.25
N SER A 134 -1.26 -0.60 -11.73
CA SER A 134 -1.41 -1.92 -11.10
C SER A 134 -0.11 -2.73 -11.05
N LYS A 135 0.77 -2.56 -12.05
CA LYS A 135 2.08 -3.20 -12.04
C LYS A 135 2.98 -2.63 -10.93
N VAL A 136 2.91 -1.32 -10.70
CA VAL A 136 3.62 -0.68 -9.59
C VAL A 136 3.12 -1.20 -8.24
N PHE A 137 1.81 -1.41 -8.08
CA PHE A 137 1.23 -2.03 -6.87
C PHE A 137 1.66 -3.50 -6.64
N MET A 138 2.09 -4.22 -7.68
CA MET A 138 2.73 -5.54 -7.48
C MET A 138 4.02 -5.40 -6.66
N GLY A 139 4.75 -4.30 -6.81
CA GLY A 139 5.93 -3.99 -6.00
C GLY A 139 5.57 -3.76 -4.54
N VAL A 140 4.48 -3.01 -4.28
CA VAL A 140 3.94 -2.82 -2.92
C VAL A 140 3.62 -4.19 -2.31
N THR A 141 2.81 -4.98 -3.00
CA THR A 141 2.38 -6.30 -2.52
C THR A 141 3.56 -7.23 -2.30
N GLY A 142 4.50 -7.27 -3.24
CA GLY A 142 5.72 -8.08 -3.10
C GLY A 142 6.52 -7.69 -1.85
N GLY A 143 6.66 -6.39 -1.56
CA GLY A 143 7.36 -5.90 -0.38
C GLY A 143 6.68 -6.30 0.93
N LEU A 144 5.35 -6.19 1.01
CA LEU A 144 4.58 -6.64 2.18
C LEU A 144 4.70 -8.15 2.41
N VAL A 145 4.64 -8.95 1.34
CA VAL A 145 4.53 -10.41 1.44
C VAL A 145 5.88 -11.07 1.64
N LEU A 146 6.91 -10.59 0.95
CA LEU A 146 8.25 -11.19 0.99
C LEU A 146 9.15 -10.55 2.05
N GLY A 147 8.91 -9.30 2.43
CA GLY A 147 9.79 -8.56 3.33
C GLY A 147 10.02 -9.28 4.65
N ALA A 148 8.98 -9.48 5.44
CA ALA A 148 9.12 -10.09 6.77
C ALA A 148 9.69 -11.53 6.72
N PRO A 149 9.19 -12.46 5.86
CA PRO A 149 9.73 -13.83 5.82
C PRO A 149 11.19 -13.91 5.38
N VAL A 150 11.57 -13.17 4.33
CA VAL A 150 12.95 -13.21 3.80
C VAL A 150 13.92 -12.63 4.81
N SER A 151 13.57 -11.50 5.43
CA SER A 151 14.41 -10.88 6.45
C SER A 151 14.55 -11.72 7.70
N SER A 152 13.46 -12.34 8.15
CA SER A 152 13.48 -13.25 9.30
C SER A 152 14.38 -14.46 9.04
N PHE A 153 14.30 -15.05 7.85
CA PHE A 153 15.17 -16.15 7.44
C PHE A 153 16.64 -15.74 7.41
N ILE A 154 16.98 -14.59 6.81
CA ILE A 154 18.36 -14.10 6.76
C ILE A 154 18.87 -13.82 8.18
N ALA A 155 18.12 -13.08 8.99
CA ALA A 155 18.58 -12.67 10.31
C ALA A 155 18.72 -13.83 11.30
N SER A 156 17.83 -14.83 11.24
CA SER A 156 17.87 -16.00 12.12
C SER A 156 19.00 -16.98 11.78
N THR A 157 19.43 -17.03 10.51
CA THR A 157 20.49 -17.96 10.04
C THR A 157 21.86 -17.31 9.96
N THR A 158 21.92 -15.99 9.87
CA THR A 158 23.17 -15.23 9.76
C THR A 158 23.24 -14.16 10.85
N SER A 159 22.78 -12.95 10.56
CA SER A 159 22.76 -11.83 11.51
C SER A 159 21.83 -10.72 11.06
N ILE A 160 21.53 -9.77 11.95
CA ILE A 160 20.69 -8.60 11.63
C ILE A 160 21.35 -7.73 10.56
N GLU A 161 22.67 -7.56 10.62
CA GLU A 161 23.47 -6.79 9.67
C GLU A 161 23.30 -7.33 8.25
N MET A 162 23.24 -8.65 8.09
CA MET A 162 22.97 -9.29 6.80
C MET A 162 21.55 -9.01 6.28
N ALA A 163 20.55 -8.93 7.17
CA ALA A 163 19.20 -8.50 6.77
C ALA A 163 19.17 -7.01 6.35
N MET A 164 19.93 -6.13 7.03
CA MET A 164 20.08 -4.73 6.62
C MET A 164 20.84 -4.58 5.29
N LEU A 165 21.86 -5.42 5.07
CA LEU A 165 22.59 -5.51 3.81
C LEU A 165 21.68 -5.94 2.67
N PHE A 166 20.77 -6.91 2.91
CA PHE A 166 19.76 -7.29 1.93
C PHE A 166 18.90 -6.09 1.51
N TYR A 167 18.38 -5.30 2.44
CA TYR A 167 17.64 -4.07 2.11
C TYR A 167 18.47 -3.06 1.32
N THR A 168 19.74 -2.91 1.70
CA THR A 168 20.70 -2.03 1.01
C THR A 168 20.85 -2.46 -0.44
N ILE A 169 21.09 -3.75 -0.69
CA ILE A 169 21.29 -4.30 -2.04
C ILE A 169 20.03 -4.10 -2.90
N VAL A 170 18.85 -4.42 -2.37
CA VAL A 170 17.60 -4.27 -3.13
C VAL A 170 17.35 -2.81 -3.52
N ASN A 171 17.53 -1.86 -2.59
CA ASN A 171 17.38 -0.44 -2.90
C ASN A 171 18.49 0.09 -3.80
N ALA A 172 19.72 -0.41 -3.69
CA ALA A 172 20.84 -0.04 -4.56
C ALA A 172 20.59 -0.52 -5.99
N ILE A 173 20.10 -1.74 -6.18
CA ILE A 173 19.68 -2.25 -7.50
C ILE A 173 18.62 -1.33 -8.11
N ALA A 174 17.60 -0.95 -7.33
CA ALA A 174 16.59 0.01 -7.79
C ALA A 174 17.20 1.37 -8.17
N PHE A 175 18.12 1.88 -7.36
CA PHE A 175 18.80 3.17 -7.57
C PHE A 175 19.60 3.15 -8.87
N PHE A 176 20.47 2.15 -9.06
CA PHE A 176 21.30 2.05 -10.26
C PHE A 176 20.46 1.76 -11.51
N ALA A 177 19.43 0.91 -11.41
CA ALA A 177 18.53 0.67 -12.53
C ALA A 177 17.79 1.94 -12.97
N LEU A 178 17.30 2.74 -12.00
CA LEU A 178 16.69 4.04 -12.28
C LEU A 178 17.70 5.04 -12.83
N PHE A 179 18.92 5.06 -12.30
CA PHE A 179 19.96 5.98 -12.73
C PHE A 179 20.38 5.72 -14.18
N LEU A 180 20.60 4.46 -14.54
CA LEU A 180 21.15 4.04 -15.84
C LEU A 180 20.09 3.97 -16.94
N PHE A 181 18.92 3.41 -16.68
CA PHE A 181 17.96 3.05 -17.74
C PHE A 181 16.79 4.02 -17.90
N VAL A 182 16.51 4.87 -16.90
CA VAL A 182 15.39 5.81 -16.96
C VAL A 182 15.88 7.18 -17.41
N PRO A 183 15.35 7.78 -18.49
CA PRO A 183 15.73 9.13 -18.91
C PRO A 183 15.25 10.19 -17.92
N SER A 184 15.79 11.41 -18.05
CA SER A 184 15.34 12.56 -17.26
C SER A 184 13.83 12.79 -17.43
N MET A 185 13.13 13.08 -16.34
CA MET A 185 11.68 13.32 -16.32
C MET A 185 11.38 14.74 -15.80
N PRO A 186 11.66 15.79 -16.59
CA PRO A 186 11.39 17.16 -16.17
C PRO A 186 9.89 17.41 -16.03
N VAL A 187 9.54 18.27 -15.07
CA VAL A 187 8.17 18.78 -14.90
C VAL A 187 7.94 19.83 -15.99
N LYS A 188 7.02 19.57 -16.92
CA LYS A 188 6.77 20.45 -18.08
C LYS A 188 6.12 21.77 -17.66
N GLU A 189 5.16 21.70 -16.74
CA GLU A 189 4.48 22.86 -16.17
C GLU A 189 4.49 22.74 -14.65
N ARG A 190 5.16 23.68 -13.99
CA ARG A 190 5.20 23.70 -12.53
C ARG A 190 3.91 24.33 -12.03
N LEU A 191 2.98 23.49 -11.59
CA LEU A 191 1.78 23.94 -10.89
C LEU A 191 2.17 24.62 -9.58
N SER A 192 1.54 25.74 -9.26
CA SER A 192 1.70 26.37 -7.96
C SER A 192 1.12 25.44 -6.87
N TYR A 193 1.67 25.49 -5.66
CA TYR A 193 1.11 24.69 -4.57
C TYR A 193 -0.35 25.07 -4.29
N GLY A 194 -0.69 26.36 -4.40
CA GLY A 194 -2.06 26.84 -4.27
C GLY A 194 -3.02 26.27 -5.31
N SER A 195 -2.60 26.12 -6.57
CA SER A 195 -3.45 25.50 -7.61
C SER A 195 -3.66 24.01 -7.35
N GLN A 196 -2.65 23.29 -6.86
CA GLN A 196 -2.80 21.89 -6.48
C GLN A 196 -3.71 21.72 -5.25
N LEU A 197 -3.57 22.56 -4.22
CA LEU A 197 -4.47 22.56 -3.06
C LEU A 197 -5.91 22.90 -3.43
N SER A 198 -6.14 23.64 -4.52
CA SER A 198 -7.49 24.00 -4.96
C SER A 198 -8.38 22.79 -5.28
N VAL A 199 -7.77 21.63 -5.54
CA VAL A 199 -8.44 20.33 -5.65
C VAL A 199 -9.33 20.02 -4.45
N LEU A 200 -8.93 20.43 -3.24
CA LEU A 200 -9.69 20.21 -2.00
C LEU A 200 -10.95 21.09 -1.91
N LYS A 201 -11.10 22.09 -2.79
CA LYS A 201 -12.34 22.88 -2.87
C LYS A 201 -13.47 22.15 -3.61
N LYS A 202 -13.15 21.08 -4.34
CA LYS A 202 -14.14 20.34 -5.13
C LYS A 202 -14.82 19.26 -4.28
N SER A 203 -16.15 19.25 -4.27
CA SER A 203 -16.94 18.23 -3.56
C SER A 203 -16.64 16.81 -4.05
N ILE A 204 -16.36 16.65 -5.35
CA ILE A 204 -15.99 15.37 -5.96
C ILE A 204 -14.74 14.75 -5.33
N THR A 205 -13.76 15.58 -4.95
CA THR A 205 -12.53 15.14 -4.29
C THR A 205 -12.82 14.56 -2.92
N TRP A 206 -13.64 15.24 -2.11
CA TRP A 206 -14.00 14.77 -0.78
C TRP A 206 -14.80 13.47 -0.80
N LEU A 207 -15.72 13.33 -1.75
CA LEU A 207 -16.44 12.07 -1.92
C LEU A 207 -15.50 10.92 -2.30
N SER A 208 -14.51 11.18 -3.16
CA SER A 208 -13.48 10.19 -3.48
C SER A 208 -12.60 9.86 -2.27
N ILE A 209 -12.17 10.86 -1.49
CA ILE A 209 -11.38 10.66 -0.26
C ILE A 209 -12.14 9.78 0.72
N VAL A 210 -13.39 10.13 1.04
CA VAL A 210 -14.21 9.38 2.01
C VAL A 210 -14.53 7.97 1.50
N ALA A 211 -14.84 7.82 0.21
CA ALA A 211 -15.02 6.49 -0.39
C ALA A 211 -13.75 5.63 -0.23
N VAL A 212 -12.56 6.18 -0.49
CA VAL A 212 -11.30 5.45 -0.35
C VAL A 212 -10.99 5.10 1.10
N ILE A 213 -11.28 6.00 2.05
CA ILE A 213 -11.16 5.70 3.49
C ILE A 213 -12.02 4.48 3.82
N PHE A 214 -13.29 4.45 3.41
CA PHE A 214 -14.18 3.33 3.72
C PHE A 214 -13.86 2.04 2.94
N ILE A 215 -13.42 2.13 1.69
CA ILE A 215 -12.91 0.96 0.93
C ILE A 215 -11.74 0.32 1.68
N ASN A 216 -10.76 1.13 2.12
CA ASN A 216 -9.60 0.62 2.85
C ASN A 216 -9.97 0.15 4.26
N ALA A 217 -10.88 0.83 4.96
CA ALA A 217 -11.36 0.42 6.26
C ALA A 217 -12.09 -0.93 6.23
N ALA A 218 -12.91 -1.17 5.20
CA ALA A 218 -13.54 -2.48 5.00
C ALA A 218 -12.47 -3.56 4.83
N MET A 219 -11.56 -3.40 3.85
CA MET A 219 -10.54 -4.39 3.52
C MET A 219 -9.59 -4.68 4.69
N TYR A 220 -8.93 -3.64 5.20
CA TYR A 220 -7.88 -3.76 6.20
C TYR A 220 -8.40 -3.87 7.63
N GLY A 221 -9.66 -3.51 7.88
CA GLY A 221 -10.32 -3.83 9.14
C GLY A 221 -10.44 -5.33 9.36
N VAL A 222 -10.69 -6.10 8.30
CA VAL A 222 -10.73 -7.58 8.38
C VAL A 222 -9.35 -8.17 8.16
N SER A 223 -8.59 -7.72 7.14
CA SER A 223 -7.33 -8.37 6.77
C SER A 223 -6.23 -8.26 7.83
N SER A 224 -6.22 -7.17 8.61
CA SER A 224 -5.22 -6.94 9.66
C SER A 224 -5.31 -7.93 10.82
N TYR A 225 -6.48 -8.53 11.03
CA TYR A 225 -6.72 -9.52 12.08
C TYR A 225 -6.87 -10.94 11.52
N LEU A 226 -6.39 -11.20 10.30
CA LEU A 226 -6.48 -12.54 9.71
C LEU A 226 -5.71 -13.59 10.50
N ALA A 227 -4.55 -13.24 11.07
CA ALA A 227 -3.78 -14.17 11.91
C ALA A 227 -4.60 -14.60 13.14
N GLU A 228 -5.16 -13.62 13.86
CA GLU A 228 -6.05 -13.83 15.01
C GLU A 228 -7.28 -14.66 14.63
N TYR A 229 -7.92 -14.36 13.49
CA TYR A 229 -9.06 -15.11 12.99
C TYR A 229 -8.71 -16.56 12.68
N LEU A 230 -7.57 -16.79 12.03
CA LEU A 230 -7.08 -18.13 11.71
C LEU A 230 -6.76 -18.95 12.97
N GLU A 231 -6.17 -18.31 13.96
CA GLU A 231 -5.83 -18.94 15.24
C GLU A 231 -7.08 -19.28 16.05
N THR A 232 -7.99 -18.32 16.23
CA THR A 232 -9.12 -18.44 17.16
C THR A 232 -10.39 -19.05 16.57
N ILE A 233 -10.65 -18.84 15.26
CA ILE A 233 -11.86 -19.32 14.60
C ILE A 233 -11.57 -20.56 13.76
N THR A 234 -10.52 -20.51 12.93
CA THR A 234 -10.14 -21.63 12.07
C THR A 234 -9.31 -22.70 12.82
N HIS A 235 -8.79 -22.38 14.00
CA HIS A 235 -7.99 -23.28 14.86
C HIS A 235 -6.78 -23.90 14.15
N VAL A 236 -6.10 -23.11 13.29
CA VAL A 236 -4.92 -23.60 12.56
C VAL A 236 -3.62 -23.32 13.33
N PRO A 237 -2.64 -24.23 13.28
CA PRO A 237 -1.36 -24.03 13.95
C PRO A 237 -0.54 -22.93 13.26
N GLY A 238 0.34 -22.25 14.01
CA GLY A 238 1.09 -21.07 13.54
C GLY A 238 1.85 -21.25 12.23
N LYS A 239 2.45 -22.43 11.97
CA LYS A 239 3.12 -22.70 10.67
C LYS A 239 2.14 -22.63 9.49
N THR A 240 0.91 -23.09 9.67
CA THR A 240 -0.15 -23.04 8.66
C THR A 240 -0.68 -21.62 8.49
N ILE A 241 -0.74 -20.81 9.56
CA ILE A 241 -1.10 -19.38 9.49
C ILE A 241 -0.14 -18.64 8.54
N SER A 242 1.17 -18.82 8.72
CA SER A 242 2.17 -18.20 7.85
C SER A 242 2.00 -18.60 6.37
N LEU A 243 1.71 -19.88 6.09
CA LEU A 243 1.44 -20.36 4.74
C LEU A 243 0.16 -19.74 4.15
N MET A 244 -0.89 -19.63 4.96
CA MET A 244 -2.17 -19.03 4.56
C MET A 244 -2.06 -17.54 4.28
N LEU A 245 -1.32 -16.79 5.10
CA LEU A 245 -1.00 -15.38 4.85
C LEU A 245 -0.12 -15.20 3.61
N PHE A 246 0.80 -16.15 3.36
CA PHE A 246 1.58 -16.17 2.11
C PHE A 246 0.68 -16.39 0.89
N ILE A 247 -0.31 -17.29 0.96
CA ILE A 247 -1.32 -17.47 -0.10
C ILE A 247 -2.11 -16.18 -0.32
N PHE A 248 -2.61 -15.54 0.74
CA PHE A 248 -3.32 -14.25 0.65
C PHE A 248 -2.45 -13.18 -0.03
N GLY A 249 -1.17 -13.12 0.34
CA GLY A 249 -0.18 -12.22 -0.24
C GLY A 249 0.09 -12.48 -1.72
N GLY A 250 0.39 -13.72 -2.10
CA GLY A 250 0.61 -14.13 -3.48
C GLY A 250 -0.64 -13.91 -4.35
N ALA A 251 -1.82 -14.17 -3.81
CA ALA A 251 -3.09 -13.91 -4.48
C ALA A 251 -3.32 -12.41 -4.72
N SER A 252 -2.86 -11.54 -3.81
CA SER A 252 -2.90 -10.09 -3.99
C SER A 252 -2.05 -9.63 -5.19
N ILE A 253 -0.92 -10.31 -5.48
CA ILE A 253 -0.13 -10.03 -6.70
C ILE A 253 -0.96 -10.34 -7.96
N ILE A 254 -1.66 -11.48 -7.98
CA ILE A 254 -2.58 -11.84 -9.06
C ILE A 254 -3.71 -10.82 -9.18
N GLY A 255 -4.25 -10.39 -8.04
CA GLY A 255 -5.32 -9.38 -7.97
C GLY A 255 -4.94 -8.05 -8.60
N ASN A 256 -3.69 -7.60 -8.45
CA ASN A 256 -3.20 -6.41 -9.15
C ASN A 256 -3.28 -6.56 -10.68
N ILE A 257 -2.87 -7.71 -11.21
CA ILE A 257 -2.93 -7.98 -12.65
C ILE A 257 -4.38 -7.98 -13.15
N VAL A 258 -5.29 -8.60 -12.37
CA VAL A 258 -6.72 -8.63 -12.68
C VAL A 258 -7.32 -7.22 -12.62
N ALA A 259 -6.95 -6.42 -11.61
CA ALA A 259 -7.42 -5.05 -11.44
C ALA A 259 -7.09 -4.15 -12.63
N GLY A 260 -5.85 -4.21 -13.10
CA GLY A 260 -5.42 -3.47 -14.28
C GLY A 260 -6.28 -3.79 -15.52
N LYS A 261 -6.64 -5.07 -15.73
CA LYS A 261 -7.48 -5.49 -16.86
C LYS A 261 -8.95 -5.05 -16.70
N LEU A 262 -9.52 -5.18 -15.49
CA LEU A 262 -10.90 -4.82 -15.21
C LEU A 262 -11.14 -3.31 -15.33
N LEU A 263 -10.22 -2.50 -14.80
CA LEU A 263 -10.29 -1.05 -14.87
C LEU A 263 -10.15 -0.51 -16.30
N ILE A 264 -9.35 -1.16 -17.16
CA ILE A 264 -9.32 -0.85 -18.59
C ILE A 264 -10.67 -1.17 -19.25
N ARG A 265 -11.21 -2.36 -18.98
CA ARG A 265 -12.41 -2.85 -19.67
C ARG A 265 -13.63 -2.01 -19.33
N ASN A 266 -13.87 -1.76 -18.03
CA ASN A 266 -14.95 -0.90 -17.57
C ASN A 266 -14.70 -0.47 -16.12
N ALA A 267 -14.08 0.69 -15.94
CA ALA A 267 -13.75 1.20 -14.62
C ALA A 267 -15.00 1.44 -13.74
N LEU A 268 -16.04 2.06 -14.29
CA LEU A 268 -17.27 2.36 -13.54
C LEU A 268 -17.97 1.08 -13.06
N LYS A 269 -18.11 0.07 -13.93
CA LYS A 269 -18.67 -1.23 -13.53
C LYS A 269 -17.81 -1.91 -12.48
N SER A 270 -16.48 -1.82 -12.60
CA SER A 270 -15.55 -2.43 -11.63
C SER A 270 -15.66 -1.79 -10.25
N VAL A 271 -15.81 -0.45 -10.18
CA VAL A 271 -16.01 0.24 -8.91
C VAL A 271 -17.39 -0.06 -8.32
N ALA A 272 -18.43 -0.09 -9.15
CA ALA A 272 -19.79 -0.39 -8.70
C ALA A 272 -19.95 -1.85 -8.23
N SER A 273 -19.25 -2.80 -8.86
CA SER A 273 -19.34 -4.23 -8.48
C SER A 273 -18.50 -4.58 -7.26
N PHE A 274 -17.45 -3.81 -6.95
CA PHE A 274 -16.50 -4.12 -5.89
C PHE A 274 -17.14 -4.35 -4.52
N PRO A 275 -18.05 -3.48 -4.02
CA PRO A 275 -18.69 -3.71 -2.73
C PRO A 275 -19.44 -5.05 -2.66
N PHE A 276 -20.08 -5.47 -3.74
CA PHE A 276 -20.80 -6.75 -3.80
C PHE A 276 -19.86 -7.95 -3.78
N VAL A 277 -18.74 -7.87 -4.50
CA VAL A 277 -17.72 -8.94 -4.52
C VAL A 277 -17.08 -9.09 -3.15
N LEU A 278 -16.68 -8.00 -2.50
CA LEU A 278 -16.10 -8.04 -1.16
C LEU A 278 -17.15 -8.51 -0.12
N GLY A 279 -18.40 -8.09 -0.25
CA GLY A 279 -19.50 -8.58 0.58
C GLY A 279 -19.69 -10.09 0.48
N ALA A 280 -19.65 -10.65 -0.73
CA ALA A 280 -19.73 -12.09 -0.93
C ALA A 280 -18.57 -12.83 -0.25
N VAL A 281 -17.34 -12.31 -0.33
CA VAL A 281 -16.19 -12.87 0.39
C VAL A 281 -16.42 -12.88 1.90
N TYR A 282 -16.97 -11.79 2.46
CA TYR A 282 -17.28 -11.72 3.89
C TYR A 282 -18.40 -12.65 4.32
N ILE A 283 -19.45 -12.83 3.51
CA ILE A 283 -20.50 -13.83 3.78
C ILE A 283 -19.87 -15.23 3.84
N ILE A 284 -19.06 -15.58 2.83
CA ILE A 284 -18.40 -16.89 2.75
C ILE A 284 -17.43 -17.07 3.92
N LEU A 285 -16.65 -16.04 4.26
CA LEU A 285 -15.73 -16.06 5.40
C LEU A 285 -16.47 -16.28 6.72
N PHE A 286 -17.61 -15.62 6.92
CA PHE A 286 -18.43 -15.77 8.12
C PHE A 286 -19.04 -17.19 8.23
N LEU A 287 -19.52 -17.75 7.12
CA LEU A 287 -20.17 -19.07 7.11
C LEU A 287 -19.17 -20.24 7.15
N MET A 288 -18.03 -20.10 6.48
CA MET A 288 -17.10 -21.21 6.23
C MET A 288 -15.73 -21.02 6.89
N GLY A 289 -15.46 -19.88 7.54
CA GLY A 289 -14.14 -19.55 8.08
C GLY A 289 -13.67 -20.45 9.24
N GLN A 290 -14.57 -21.18 9.89
CA GLN A 290 -14.22 -22.20 10.88
C GLN A 290 -13.58 -23.46 10.26
N PHE A 291 -13.80 -23.72 8.97
CA PHE A 291 -13.30 -24.91 8.30
C PHE A 291 -11.96 -24.65 7.65
N THR A 292 -10.93 -25.39 8.06
CA THR A 292 -9.56 -25.28 7.51
C THR A 292 -9.50 -25.56 6.01
N GLY A 293 -10.29 -26.52 5.51
CA GLY A 293 -10.32 -26.93 4.10
C GLY A 293 -10.58 -25.79 3.11
N PRO A 294 -11.74 -25.09 3.19
CA PRO A 294 -12.04 -23.97 2.30
C PRO A 294 -11.25 -22.70 2.61
N MET A 295 -10.68 -22.54 3.81
CA MET A 295 -10.06 -21.28 4.24
C MET A 295 -8.95 -20.80 3.31
N ALA A 296 -8.11 -21.70 2.81
CA ALA A 296 -7.03 -21.34 1.88
C ALA A 296 -7.58 -20.71 0.58
N PHE A 297 -8.69 -21.25 0.06
CA PHE A 297 -9.36 -20.70 -1.13
C PHE A 297 -10.04 -19.36 -0.83
N ILE A 298 -10.66 -19.23 0.34
CA ILE A 298 -11.26 -17.96 0.79
C ILE A 298 -10.20 -16.87 0.86
N LEU A 299 -9.04 -17.16 1.47
CA LEU A 299 -7.92 -16.22 1.56
C LEU A 299 -7.31 -15.89 0.21
N PHE A 300 -7.24 -16.87 -0.70
CA PHE A 300 -6.82 -16.62 -2.07
C PHE A 300 -7.75 -15.62 -2.77
N VAL A 301 -9.07 -15.84 -2.73
CA VAL A 301 -10.04 -14.90 -3.31
C VAL A 301 -9.99 -13.55 -2.59
N PHE A 302 -9.89 -13.55 -1.26
CA PHE A 302 -9.86 -12.33 -0.48
C PHE A 302 -8.63 -11.47 -0.81
N GLY A 303 -7.45 -12.08 -0.97
CA GLY A 303 -6.24 -11.37 -1.41
C GLY A 303 -6.40 -10.71 -2.77
N ILE A 304 -7.01 -11.42 -3.74
CA ILE A 304 -7.34 -10.84 -5.05
C ILE A 304 -8.24 -9.61 -4.91
N VAL A 305 -9.28 -9.71 -4.08
CA VAL A 305 -10.25 -8.63 -3.86
C VAL A 305 -9.62 -7.44 -3.14
N VAL A 306 -8.73 -7.66 -2.17
CA VAL A 306 -8.00 -6.56 -1.50
C VAL A 306 -7.14 -5.78 -2.49
N ALA A 307 -6.40 -6.48 -3.35
CA ALA A 307 -5.61 -5.83 -4.40
C ALA A 307 -6.50 -5.07 -5.42
N LEU A 308 -7.67 -5.62 -5.76
CA LEU A 308 -8.67 -4.93 -6.59
C LEU A 308 -9.12 -3.61 -5.95
N GLY A 309 -9.46 -3.63 -4.66
CA GLY A 309 -9.92 -2.45 -3.93
C GLY A 309 -8.87 -1.35 -3.85
N ASN A 310 -7.59 -1.69 -3.65
CA ASN A 310 -6.48 -0.73 -3.67
C ASN A 310 -6.36 -0.01 -5.02
N ASN A 311 -6.40 -0.77 -6.12
CA ASN A 311 -6.34 -0.20 -7.47
C ASN A 311 -7.58 0.65 -7.80
N ILE A 312 -8.77 0.18 -7.38
CA ILE A 312 -10.01 0.94 -7.51
C ILE A 312 -9.93 2.25 -6.75
N GLY A 313 -9.47 2.24 -5.50
CA GLY A 313 -9.33 3.45 -4.69
C GLY A 313 -8.35 4.46 -5.30
N GLN A 314 -7.21 3.98 -5.80
CA GLN A 314 -6.23 4.83 -6.48
C GLN A 314 -6.84 5.48 -7.74
N TYR A 315 -7.54 4.69 -8.57
CA TYR A 315 -8.25 5.20 -9.74
C TYR A 315 -9.34 6.22 -9.35
N TRP A 316 -10.08 5.97 -8.26
CA TRP A 316 -11.19 6.80 -7.81
C TRP A 316 -10.76 8.20 -7.36
N ILE A 317 -9.61 8.30 -6.70
CA ILE A 317 -9.01 9.59 -6.32
C ILE A 317 -8.34 10.25 -7.53
N MET A 318 -7.58 9.51 -8.32
CA MET A 318 -6.87 10.07 -9.48
C MET A 318 -7.82 10.70 -10.51
N THR A 319 -9.02 10.12 -10.68
CA THR A 319 -10.05 10.68 -11.58
C THR A 319 -10.81 11.88 -11.01
N ALA A 320 -10.73 12.13 -9.70
CA ALA A 320 -11.36 13.31 -9.10
C ALA A 320 -10.54 14.59 -9.28
N ALA A 321 -9.22 14.45 -9.46
CA ALA A 321 -8.28 15.56 -9.55
C ALA A 321 -7.11 15.30 -10.52
N PRO A 322 -7.40 14.99 -11.79
CA PRO A 322 -6.38 14.68 -12.79
C PRO A 322 -5.38 15.83 -13.03
N GLU A 323 -5.75 17.06 -12.70
CA GLU A 323 -4.90 18.25 -12.83
C GLU A 323 -3.74 18.31 -11.82
N ALA A 324 -3.79 17.57 -10.71
CA ALA A 324 -2.73 17.56 -9.70
C ALA A 324 -2.35 16.11 -9.34
N PRO A 325 -1.66 15.37 -10.22
CA PRO A 325 -1.52 13.92 -10.09
C PRO A 325 -0.63 13.49 -8.92
N GLU A 326 0.49 14.18 -8.66
CA GLU A 326 1.34 13.92 -7.49
C GLU A 326 0.59 14.16 -6.17
N PHE A 327 -0.14 15.28 -6.06
CA PHE A 327 -0.96 15.58 -4.89
C PHE A 327 -2.11 14.58 -4.72
N SER A 328 -2.77 14.18 -5.81
CA SER A 328 -3.87 13.20 -5.80
C SER A 328 -3.40 11.82 -5.34
N ASN A 329 -2.25 11.35 -5.82
CA ASN A 329 -1.68 10.10 -5.31
C ASN A 329 -1.28 10.22 -3.84
N GLY A 330 -0.82 11.40 -3.38
CA GLY A 330 -0.61 11.69 -1.96
C GLY A 330 -1.90 11.60 -1.14
N LEU A 331 -2.99 12.20 -1.62
CA LEU A 331 -4.32 12.09 -1.00
C LEU A 331 -4.81 10.63 -0.94
N PHE A 332 -4.52 9.83 -1.98
CA PHE A 332 -4.81 8.39 -1.95
C PHE A 332 -4.05 7.68 -0.84
N LEU A 333 -2.73 7.88 -0.73
CA LEU A 333 -1.92 7.28 0.34
C LEU A 333 -2.46 7.67 1.73
N THR A 334 -2.75 8.95 1.95
CA THR A 334 -3.30 9.43 3.22
C THR A 334 -4.68 8.82 3.51
N SER A 335 -5.58 8.82 2.53
CA SER A 335 -6.92 8.26 2.66
C SER A 335 -6.88 6.75 2.93
N ALA A 336 -5.99 6.03 2.25
CA ALA A 336 -5.81 4.60 2.46
C ALA A 336 -5.34 4.30 3.88
N ASN A 337 -4.33 5.02 4.40
CA ASN A 337 -3.84 4.85 5.76
C ASN A 337 -4.88 5.23 6.82
N LEU A 338 -5.63 6.32 6.62
CA LEU A 338 -6.76 6.65 7.51
C LEU A 338 -7.83 5.55 7.51
N GLY A 339 -8.09 4.97 6.34
CA GLY A 339 -8.96 3.80 6.21
C GLY A 339 -8.43 2.60 6.99
N VAL A 340 -7.15 2.25 6.85
CA VAL A 340 -6.51 1.19 7.65
C VAL A 340 -6.72 1.45 9.14
N THR A 341 -6.39 2.64 9.63
CA THR A 341 -6.53 3.02 11.04
C THR A 341 -7.96 2.90 11.54
N ALA A 342 -8.94 3.44 10.78
CA ALA A 342 -10.35 3.37 11.14
C ALA A 342 -10.85 1.91 11.13
N GLY A 343 -10.48 1.15 10.10
CA GLY A 343 -10.82 -0.25 9.92
C GLY A 343 -10.29 -1.12 11.05
N THR A 344 -9.02 -1.00 11.39
CA THR A 344 -8.40 -1.78 12.46
C THR A 344 -8.96 -1.39 13.82
N SER A 345 -9.13 -0.10 14.10
CA SER A 345 -9.71 0.37 15.37
C SER A 345 -11.11 -0.19 15.61
N VAL A 346 -11.99 -0.12 14.60
CA VAL A 346 -13.34 -0.68 14.68
C VAL A 346 -13.29 -2.21 14.72
N GLY A 347 -12.42 -2.85 13.94
CA GLY A 347 -12.21 -4.30 13.98
C GLY A 347 -11.81 -4.79 15.38
N GLY A 348 -10.88 -4.11 16.04
CA GLY A 348 -10.48 -4.39 17.43
C GLY A 348 -11.61 -4.18 18.43
N PHE A 349 -12.48 -3.18 18.22
CA PHE A 349 -13.69 -2.99 19.03
C PHE A 349 -14.67 -4.17 18.89
N PHE A 350 -14.91 -4.66 17.66
CA PHE A 350 -15.74 -5.85 17.43
C PHE A 350 -15.12 -7.11 18.07
N ILE A 351 -13.81 -7.30 17.94
CA ILE A 351 -13.11 -8.44 18.56
C ILE A 351 -13.26 -8.39 20.08
N SER A 352 -13.00 -7.25 20.71
CA SER A 352 -13.06 -7.12 22.17
C SER A 352 -14.48 -7.19 22.75
N GLY A 353 -15.49 -6.68 22.05
CA GLY A 353 -16.86 -6.64 22.54
C GLY A 353 -17.71 -7.86 22.18
N MET A 354 -17.52 -8.41 20.97
CA MET A 354 -18.38 -9.45 20.40
C MET A 354 -17.63 -10.75 20.08
N GLY A 355 -16.30 -10.71 20.01
CA GLY A 355 -15.45 -11.85 19.64
C GLY A 355 -15.01 -11.82 18.17
N THR A 356 -13.93 -12.55 17.88
CA THR A 356 -13.25 -12.55 16.57
C THR A 356 -14.14 -12.96 15.40
N GLN A 357 -15.16 -13.79 15.64
CA GLN A 357 -16.11 -14.21 14.61
C GLN A 357 -16.89 -13.04 14.00
N TYR A 358 -17.16 -11.98 14.77
CA TYR A 358 -17.96 -10.82 14.32
C TYR A 358 -17.12 -9.70 13.70
N LEU A 359 -15.81 -9.90 13.57
CA LEU A 359 -14.90 -9.00 12.86
C LEU A 359 -15.43 -8.59 11.47
N VAL A 360 -16.03 -9.56 10.76
CA VAL A 360 -16.58 -9.36 9.42
C VAL A 360 -17.74 -8.37 9.39
N LEU A 361 -18.48 -8.19 10.49
CA LEU A 361 -19.54 -7.19 10.60
C LEU A 361 -18.99 -5.76 10.54
N GLY A 362 -17.84 -5.51 11.16
CA GLY A 362 -17.11 -4.24 11.03
C GLY A 362 -16.70 -3.98 9.57
N GLY A 363 -16.26 -5.03 8.86
CA GLY A 363 -16.00 -4.99 7.42
C GLY A 363 -17.25 -4.60 6.62
N PHE A 364 -18.41 -5.21 6.90
CA PHE A 364 -19.68 -4.88 6.24
C PHE A 364 -20.15 -3.44 6.49
N LEU A 365 -19.95 -2.92 7.71
CA LEU A 365 -20.30 -1.54 8.03
C LEU A 365 -19.59 -0.56 7.09
N PHE A 366 -18.27 -0.69 6.96
CA PHE A 366 -17.50 0.18 6.07
C PHE A 366 -17.76 -0.11 4.60
N LEU A 367 -18.08 -1.36 4.25
CA LEU A 367 -18.47 -1.73 2.90
C LEU A 367 -19.73 -0.99 2.45
N ILE A 368 -20.77 -0.96 3.30
CA ILE A 368 -22.03 -0.25 3.03
C ILE A 368 -21.76 1.25 2.90
N LEU A 369 -20.97 1.83 3.82
CA LEU A 369 -20.60 3.24 3.75
C LEU A 369 -19.84 3.56 2.46
N SER A 370 -18.90 2.69 2.05
CA SER A 370 -18.17 2.86 0.78
C SER A 370 -19.11 2.87 -0.42
N LEU A 371 -20.11 1.98 -0.45
CA LEU A 371 -21.10 1.90 -1.52
C LEU A 371 -21.92 3.19 -1.60
N VAL A 372 -22.38 3.74 -0.47
CA VAL A 372 -23.12 5.01 -0.42
C VAL A 372 -22.31 6.13 -1.07
N PHE A 373 -21.04 6.29 -0.70
CA PHE A 373 -20.20 7.36 -1.25
C PHE A 373 -19.82 7.15 -2.72
N ILE A 374 -19.64 5.90 -3.16
CA ILE A 374 -19.46 5.55 -4.58
C ILE A 374 -20.70 5.96 -5.38
N LEU A 375 -21.90 5.62 -4.90
CA LEU A 375 -23.16 5.95 -5.56
C LEU A 375 -23.42 7.46 -5.59
N MET A 376 -23.18 8.16 -4.48
CA MET A 376 -23.28 9.63 -4.43
C MET A 376 -22.37 10.29 -5.44
N ARG A 377 -21.11 9.85 -5.54
CA ARG A 377 -20.15 10.34 -6.53
C ARG A 377 -20.65 10.09 -7.96
N ASN A 378 -21.11 8.88 -8.27
CA ASN A 378 -21.63 8.55 -9.60
C ASN A 378 -22.86 9.39 -9.97
N TYR A 379 -23.74 9.66 -9.00
CA TYR A 379 -24.90 10.51 -9.20
C TYR A 379 -24.51 11.97 -9.50
N MET A 380 -23.54 12.53 -8.78
CA MET A 380 -23.03 13.89 -9.02
C MET A 380 -22.29 14.05 -10.34
N SER A 381 -21.61 13.00 -10.80
CA SER A 381 -20.89 13.00 -12.09
C SER A 381 -21.79 12.68 -13.29
N SER A 382 -23.08 12.35 -13.07
CA SER A 382 -24.00 12.05 -14.16
C SER A 382 -24.32 13.31 -14.98
N PRO A 383 -24.28 13.25 -16.33
CA PRO A 383 -24.45 14.42 -17.20
C PRO A 383 -25.79 15.16 -17.03
N THR A 384 -26.80 14.56 -16.41
CA THR A 384 -28.10 15.17 -16.12
C THR A 384 -28.02 16.39 -15.19
N LYS A 385 -26.94 16.56 -14.41
CA LYS A 385 -26.73 17.72 -13.52
C LYS A 385 -25.66 18.72 -13.99
N GLN A 386 -24.94 18.45 -15.09
CA GLN A 386 -24.08 19.47 -15.70
C GLN A 386 -24.86 20.51 -16.53
N LEU A 387 -26.18 20.29 -16.69
CA LEU A 387 -27.11 21.13 -17.44
C LEU A 387 -28.17 21.82 -16.55
N SER A 388 -28.09 21.66 -15.22
CA SER A 388 -28.95 22.33 -14.22
C SER A 388 -28.09 23.16 -13.29
#